data_AF-A0A9N9ESD4-F1
#
_entry.id   AF-A0A9N9ESD4-F1
#
_cell.length_a   1.000
_cell.length_b   1.000
_cell.length_c   1.000
_cell.angle_alpha   90.00
_cell.angle_beta   90.00
_cell.angle_gamma   90.00
#
_symmetry.space_group_name_H-M   'P 1'
#
loop_
_entity.id
_entity.type
_entity.pdbx_description
1 polymer ?
#
loop_
_entity_poly.entity_id
_entity_poly.type
_entity_poly.pdbx_seq_one_letter_code
_entity_poly.pdbx_strand_id
1 'polypeptide(L)'
;YTDDVAVSQSARAIKSRKDSLWSLATKLSSAFDHSDPMTHYLFKDAPEICEKSIEDILSFYEHGESRFQQILMQDVYKTEPRVTAGR
;
A
#
# COMPACT_ATOMS: atom_id res chain seq x y z
N TYR A 1 -27.37 -17.74 -18.49
CA TYR A 1 -26.31 -18.72 -18.15
C TYR A 1 -24.90 -18.18 -18.38
N THR A 2 -24.70 -17.08 -19.13
CA THR A 2 -23.38 -16.50 -19.40
C THR A 2 -22.89 -15.48 -18.37
N ASP A 3 -23.79 -14.86 -17.59
CA ASP A 3 -23.42 -13.82 -16.60
C ASP A 3 -22.65 -14.37 -15.40
N ASP A 4 -23.00 -15.55 -14.88
CA ASP A 4 -22.32 -16.14 -13.71
C ASP A 4 -20.84 -16.48 -13.98
N VAL A 5 -20.50 -16.83 -15.22
CA VAL A 5 -19.11 -17.15 -15.60
C VAL A 5 -18.26 -15.86 -15.68
N ALA A 6 -18.82 -14.76 -16.19
CA ALA A 6 -18.13 -13.47 -16.24
C ALA A 6 -17.93 -12.87 -14.83
N VAL A 7 -18.96 -12.94 -13.99
CA VAL A 7 -18.89 -12.47 -12.59
C VAL A 7 -17.89 -13.31 -11.78
N SER A 8 -17.89 -14.63 -11.91
CA SER A 8 -16.95 -15.50 -11.19
C SER A 8 -15.49 -15.31 -11.63
N GLN A 9 -15.23 -15.06 -12.92
CA GLN A 9 -13.89 -14.71 -13.41
C GLN A 9 -13.41 -13.38 -12.82
N SER A 10 -14.28 -12.38 -12.72
CA SER A 10 -13.95 -11.10 -12.09
C SER A 10 -13.64 -11.25 -10.59
N ALA A 11 -14.41 -12.07 -9.86
CA ALA A 11 -14.19 -12.33 -8.45
C ALA A 11 -12.85 -13.04 -8.20
N ARG A 12 -12.51 -14.03 -9.03
CA ARG A 12 -11.23 -14.74 -8.97
C ARG A 12 -10.06 -13.82 -9.29
N ALA A 13 -10.21 -12.95 -10.30
CA ALA A 13 -9.19 -11.95 -10.64
C ALA A 13 -8.99 -10.93 -9.51
N ILE A 14 -10.08 -10.47 -8.88
CA ILE A 14 -10.01 -9.57 -7.71
C ILE A 14 -9.29 -10.25 -6.55
N LYS A 15 -9.63 -11.51 -6.25
CA LYS A 15 -8.94 -12.29 -5.19
C LYS A 15 -7.46 -12.45 -5.49
N SER A 16 -7.10 -12.87 -6.70
CA SER A 16 -5.70 -13.03 -7.11
C SER A 16 -4.90 -11.73 -7.00
N ARG A 17 -5.50 -10.58 -7.35
CA ARG A 17 -4.87 -9.26 -7.17
C ARG A 17 -4.65 -8.93 -5.69
N LYS A 18 -5.65 -9.18 -4.84
CA LYS A 18 -5.53 -8.98 -3.39
C LYS A 18 -4.43 -9.86 -2.80
N ASP A 19 -4.40 -11.13 -3.16
CA ASP A 19 -3.39 -12.09 -2.67
C ASP A 19 -1.99 -11.68 -3.12
N SER A 20 -1.83 -11.22 -4.37
CA SER A 20 -0.56 -10.72 -4.90
C SER A 20 -0.10 -9.45 -4.18
N LEU A 21 -1.02 -8.50 -3.96
CA LEU A 21 -0.74 -7.27 -3.23
C LEU A 21 -0.36 -7.56 -1.78
N TRP A 22 -1.07 -8.48 -1.12
CA TRP A 22 -0.77 -8.90 0.25
C TRP A 22 0.60 -9.57 0.34
N SER A 23 0.92 -10.48 -0.59
CA SER A 23 2.23 -11.12 -0.65
C SER A 23 3.36 -10.10 -0.84
N LEU A 24 3.15 -9.08 -1.67
CA LEU A 24 4.11 -7.98 -1.84
C LEU A 24 4.29 -7.19 -0.55
N ALA A 25 3.18 -6.80 0.11
CA ALA A 25 3.23 -6.08 1.38
C ALA A 25 4.02 -6.85 2.44
N THR A 26 3.76 -8.15 2.60
CA THR A 26 4.50 -9.00 3.55
C THR A 26 6.00 -9.06 3.24
N LYS A 27 6.37 -9.20 1.96
CA LYS A 27 7.78 -9.22 1.53
C LYS A 27 8.48 -7.89 1.82
N LEU A 28 7.80 -6.77 1.57
CA LEU A 28 8.33 -5.44 1.85
C LEU A 28 8.49 -5.20 3.35
N SER A 29 7.47 -5.52 4.16
CA SER A 29 7.57 -5.42 5.62
C SER A 29 8.76 -6.19 6.16
N SER A 30 8.92 -7.46 5.75
CA SER A 30 10.07 -8.28 6.16
C SER A 30 11.42 -7.70 5.73
N ALA A 31 11.47 -6.98 4.62
CA ALA A 31 12.70 -6.38 4.13
C ALA A 31 13.08 -5.10 4.89
N PHE A 32 12.09 -4.29 5.27
CA PHE A 32 12.29 -3.11 6.12
C PHE A 32 12.58 -3.47 7.59
N ASP A 33 12.08 -4.60 8.08
CA ASP A 33 12.37 -5.11 9.44
C ASP A 33 13.75 -5.79 9.55
N HIS A 34 14.48 -5.94 8.44
CA HIS A 34 15.82 -6.53 8.43
C HIS A 34 16.82 -5.61 9.16
N SER A 35 17.81 -6.18 9.86
CA SER A 35 18.79 -5.40 10.64
C SER A 35 19.61 -4.42 9.79
N ASP A 36 19.81 -4.78 8.52
CA ASP A 36 20.32 -3.89 7.48
C ASP A 36 19.42 -4.03 6.25
N PRO A 37 18.41 -3.16 6.08
CA PRO A 37 17.48 -3.23 4.95
C PRO A 37 18.20 -3.17 3.61
N MET A 38 19.31 -2.43 3.50
CA MET A 38 20.05 -2.22 2.25
C MET A 38 20.65 -3.49 1.68
N THR A 39 20.92 -4.49 2.53
CA THR A 39 21.47 -5.78 2.11
C THR A 39 20.41 -6.76 1.62
N HIS A 40 19.12 -6.45 1.83
CA HIS A 40 18.04 -7.33 1.44
C HIS A 40 17.94 -7.45 -0.09
N TYR A 41 17.72 -8.67 -0.60
CA TYR A 41 17.74 -8.94 -2.04
C TYR A 41 16.72 -8.12 -2.85
N LEU A 42 15.64 -7.65 -2.20
CA LEU A 42 14.64 -6.78 -2.83
C LEU A 42 15.17 -5.39 -3.17
N PHE A 43 16.18 -4.90 -2.46
CA PHE A 43 16.74 -3.57 -2.64
C PHE A 43 18.13 -3.58 -3.29
N LYS A 44 18.69 -4.78 -3.53
CA LYS A 44 20.04 -4.97 -4.09
C LYS A 44 20.26 -4.22 -5.42
N ASP A 45 19.23 -4.14 -6.26
CA ASP A 45 19.28 -3.49 -7.57
C ASP A 45 18.50 -2.16 -7.60
N ALA A 46 18.20 -1.58 -6.43
CA ALA A 46 17.45 -0.33 -6.29
C ALA A 46 18.37 0.78 -5.78
N PRO A 47 19.15 1.44 -6.66
CA PRO A 47 20.11 2.48 -6.27
C PRO A 47 19.45 3.72 -5.67
N GLU A 48 18.15 3.92 -5.91
CA GLU A 48 17.35 4.97 -5.30
C GLU A 48 17.10 4.72 -3.82
N ILE A 49 17.17 3.45 -3.38
CA ILE A 49 17.07 3.07 -1.98
C ILE A 49 18.48 3.27 -1.38
N CYS A 50 18.57 4.25 -0.50
CA CYS A 50 19.69 4.57 0.37
C CYS A 50 19.13 5.05 1.71
N GLU A 51 19.98 5.13 2.74
CA GLU A 51 19.58 5.54 4.10
C GLU A 51 18.73 6.82 4.10
N LYS A 52 19.21 7.88 3.44
CA LYS A 52 18.47 9.14 3.30
C LYS A 52 17.11 8.97 2.62
N SER A 53 17.03 8.19 1.54
CA SER A 53 15.74 7.97 0.86
C SER A 53 14.75 7.18 1.72
N ILE A 54 15.24 6.27 2.56
CA ILE A 54 14.40 5.50 3.49
C ILE A 54 13.88 6.46 4.56
N GLU A 55 14.73 7.31 5.12
CA GLU A 55 14.32 8.37 6.04
C GLU A 55 13.27 9.30 5.41
N ASP A 56 13.49 9.73 4.17
CA ASP A 56 12.54 10.57 3.43
C ASP A 56 11.19 9.84 3.26
N ILE A 57 11.19 8.57 2.81
CA ILE A 57 9.97 7.75 2.67
C ILE A 57 9.23 7.61 4.00
N LEU A 58 9.95 7.32 5.08
CA LEU A 58 9.37 7.15 6.41
C LEU A 58 8.86 8.49 6.97
N SER A 59 9.48 9.63 6.63
CA SER A 59 8.99 10.96 7.05
C SER A 59 7.62 11.30 6.47
N PHE A 60 7.29 10.75 5.30
CA PHE A 60 5.97 10.88 4.69
C PHE A 60 4.94 9.92 5.29
N TYR A 61 5.35 8.90 6.04
CA TYR A 61 4.45 7.91 6.60
C TYR A 61 3.39 8.54 7.52
N GLU A 62 3.83 9.37 8.47
CA GLU A 62 2.94 10.10 9.39
C GLU A 62 1.93 10.98 8.64
N HIS A 63 2.38 11.65 7.57
CA HIS A 63 1.51 12.45 6.71
C HIS A 63 0.49 11.60 5.96
N GLY A 64 0.93 10.44 5.44
CA GLY A 64 0.09 9.48 4.76
C GLY A 64 -0.96 8.87 5.69
N GLU A 65 -0.55 8.48 6.90
CA GLU A 65 -1.43 7.93 7.92
C GLU A 65 -2.52 8.93 8.32
N SER A 66 -2.13 10.16 8.65
CA SER A 66 -3.08 11.24 8.96
C SER A 66 -4.10 11.45 7.84
N ARG A 67 -3.64 11.45 6.58
CA ARG A 67 -4.53 11.56 5.41
C ARG A 67 -5.46 10.36 5.27
N PHE A 68 -4.96 9.13 5.49
CA PHE A 68 -5.80 7.93 5.43
C PHE A 68 -6.88 7.95 6.51
N GLN A 69 -6.55 8.36 7.74
CA GLN A 69 -7.51 8.51 8.82
C GLN A 69 -8.59 9.55 8.46
N GLN A 70 -8.21 10.70 7.88
CA GLN A 70 -9.16 11.71 7.39
C GLN A 70 -10.09 11.14 6.31
N ILE A 71 -9.56 10.43 5.33
CA ILE A 71 -10.38 9.78 4.28
C ILE A 71 -11.34 8.77 4.90
N LEU A 72 -10.90 7.99 5.89
CA LEU A 72 -11.75 7.05 6.59
C LEU A 72 -12.90 7.75 7.32
N MET A 73 -12.62 8.83 8.04
CA MET A 73 -13.64 9.62 8.75
C MET A 73 -14.65 10.26 7.79
N GLN A 74 -14.18 10.77 6.64
CA GLN A 74 -15.01 11.51 5.69
C GLN A 74 -15.82 10.59 4.75
N ASP A 75 -15.15 9.66 4.08
CA ASP A 75 -15.74 8.90 2.98
C ASP A 75 -16.39 7.59 3.45
N VAL A 76 -15.91 7.00 4.56
CA VAL A 76 -16.44 5.73 5.09
C VAL A 76 -17.40 5.97 6.24
N TYR A 77 -16.95 6.61 7.32
CA TYR A 77 -17.78 6.84 8.50
C TYR A 77 -18.71 8.04 8.37
N LYS A 78 -18.38 8.99 7.49
CA LYS A 78 -19.15 10.23 7.24
C LYS A 78 -19.38 11.05 8.51
N THR A 79 -18.44 10.97 9.44
CA THR A 79 -18.46 11.73 10.69
C THR A 79 -17.87 13.12 10.51
N GLU A 80 -17.08 13.31 9.46
CA GLU A 80 -16.46 14.60 9.10
C GLU A 80 -16.87 15.04 7.68
N PRO A 81 -17.00 16.36 7.43
CA PRO A 81 -17.26 16.88 6.10
C PRO A 81 -16.08 16.62 5.17
N ARG A 82 -16.39 16.33 3.90
CA ARG A 82 -15.37 16.06 2.89
C ARG A 82 -14.57 17.33 2.56
N VAL A 83 -13.26 17.28 2.73
CA VAL A 83 -12.36 18.36 2.33
C VAL A 83 -11.81 18.08 0.93
N THR A 84 -12.06 18.97 -0.03
CA THR A 84 -11.64 18.79 -1.45
C THR A 84 -10.27 19.39 -1.77
N ALA A 85 -9.54 19.89 -0.78
CA ALA A 85 -8.24 20.54 -1.01
C ALA A 85 -7.19 19.51 -1.50
N GLY A 86 -6.55 19.80 -2.64
CA GLY A 86 -5.47 18.99 -3.20
C GLY A 86 -5.91 17.77 -4.03
N ARG A 87 -7.07 17.84 -4.69
CA ARG A 87 -7.44 16.94 -5.79
C ARG A 87 -6.99 17.48 -7.13
#